data_AF-A0A2A5HSD3-F1
#
_entry.id   AF-A0A2A5HSD3-F1
#
_cell.length_a   1.000
_cell.length_b   1.000
_cell.length_c   1.000
_cell.angle_alpha   90.00
_cell.angle_beta   90.00
_cell.angle_gamma   90.00
#
_symmetry.space_group_name_H-M   'P 1'
#
loop_
_entity.id
_entity.type
_entity.pdbx_description
1 polymer ?
#
loop_
_entity_poly.entity_id
_entity_poly.type
_entity_poly.pdbx_seq_one_letter_code
_entity_poly.pdbx_strand_id
1 'polypeptide(L)'
;MIGSVLNDSARGMINAQRELQKSANEISRANTSDANPEASVNVATEATVIPPVNEGQKSASQRDISEPLIEQRRQEQIFTANASVVQVANETIGSLIDVES
;
A
#
# COMPACT_ATOMS: atom_id res chain seq x y z
N MET A 1 19.42 -18.74 9.40
CA MET A 1 19.38 -17.81 8.26
C MET A 1 18.22 -16.81 8.39
N ILE A 2 18.08 -16.11 9.52
CA ILE A 2 16.95 -15.17 9.77
C ILE A 2 17.44 -13.71 9.82
N GLY A 3 18.76 -13.48 9.97
CA GLY A 3 19.34 -12.14 10.03
C GLY A 3 19.47 -11.40 8.68
N SER A 4 19.41 -12.10 7.52
CA SER A 4 19.65 -11.42 6.22
C SER A 4 18.39 -10.77 5.66
N VAL A 5 17.21 -11.40 5.78
CA VAL A 5 15.93 -10.85 5.30
C VAL A 5 15.54 -9.52 5.98
N LEU A 6 15.92 -9.35 7.25
CA LEU A 6 15.68 -8.10 7.98
C LEU A 6 16.62 -6.97 7.53
N ASN A 7 17.88 -7.31 7.25
CA ASN A 7 18.87 -6.36 6.73
C ASN A 7 18.54 -5.92 5.29
N ASP A 8 18.03 -6.83 4.47
CA ASP A 8 17.57 -6.53 3.11
C ASP A 8 16.30 -5.67 3.12
N SER A 9 15.40 -5.90 4.08
CA SER A 9 14.21 -5.05 4.31
C SER A 9 14.59 -3.63 4.72
N ALA A 10 15.56 -3.48 5.62
CA ALA A 10 16.06 -2.16 6.03
C ALA A 10 16.70 -1.39 4.85
N ARG A 11 17.43 -2.09 3.97
CA ARG A 11 17.98 -1.51 2.73
C ARG A 11 16.90 -1.13 1.73
N GLY A 12 15.87 -1.97 1.58
CA GLY A 12 14.70 -1.67 0.75
C GLY A 12 13.95 -0.42 1.20
N MET A 13 13.79 -0.24 2.51
CA MET A 13 13.14 0.94 3.09
C MET A 13 13.93 2.24 2.84
N ILE A 14 15.26 2.21 2.97
CA ILE A 14 16.12 3.37 2.68
C ILE A 14 16.00 3.79 1.20
N ASN A 15 15.91 2.82 0.28
CA ASN A 15 15.69 3.09 -1.14
C ASN A 15 14.28 3.66 -1.40
N ALA A 16 13.25 3.12 -0.74
CA ALA A 16 11.88 3.61 -0.86
C ALA A 16 11.72 5.06 -0.36
N GLN A 17 12.42 5.44 0.70
CA GLN A 17 12.40 6.82 1.21
C GLN A 17 12.92 7.82 0.17
N ARG A 18 14.00 7.46 -0.56
CA ARG A 18 14.57 8.33 -1.60
C ARG A 18 13.63 8.47 -2.80
N GLU A 19 13.02 7.36 -3.23
CA GLU A 19 12.08 7.39 -4.36
C GLU A 19 10.80 8.16 -4.01
N LEU A 20 10.30 8.03 -2.78
CA LEU A 20 9.15 8.78 -2.29
C LEU A 20 9.41 10.29 -2.24
N GLN A 21 10.61 10.72 -1.81
CA GLN A 21 10.97 12.15 -1.83
C GLN A 21 11.03 12.70 -3.25
N LYS A 22 11.55 11.91 -4.20
CA LYS A 22 11.58 12.28 -5.61
C LYS A 22 10.17 12.38 -6.19
N SER A 23 9.32 11.39 -5.92
CA SER A 23 7.92 11.36 -6.35
C SER A 23 7.12 12.53 -5.79
N ALA A 24 7.29 12.88 -4.50
CA ALA A 24 6.63 14.04 -3.90
C ALA A 24 6.99 15.35 -4.63
N ASN A 25 8.25 15.50 -5.03
CA ASN A 25 8.71 16.65 -5.80
C ASN A 25 8.15 16.65 -7.23
N GLU A 26 8.02 15.49 -7.87
CA GLU A 26 7.41 15.35 -9.19
C GLU A 26 5.91 15.66 -9.17
N ILE A 27 5.17 15.18 -8.16
CA ILE A 27 3.74 15.46 -7.97
C ILE A 27 3.51 16.95 -7.72
N SER A 28 4.32 17.58 -6.86
CA SER A 28 4.22 19.01 -6.59
C SER A 28 4.49 19.85 -7.83
N ARG A 29 5.43 19.43 -8.70
CA ARG A 29 5.75 20.14 -9.94
C ARG A 29 4.69 19.93 -11.01
N ALA A 30 4.17 18.71 -11.15
CA ALA A 30 3.13 18.38 -12.13
C ALA A 30 1.86 19.22 -11.92
N ASN A 31 1.42 19.41 -10.68
CA ASN A 31 0.24 20.23 -10.37
C ASN A 31 0.45 21.74 -10.65
N THR A 32 1.69 22.20 -10.73
CA THR A 32 2.02 23.60 -11.06
C THR A 32 2.40 23.81 -12.53
N SER A 33 2.74 22.75 -13.26
CA SER A 33 3.27 22.85 -14.63
C SER A 33 2.19 22.81 -15.71
N ASP A 34 0.95 22.42 -15.37
CA ASP A 34 -0.23 22.48 -16.25
C ASP A 34 -1.05 23.79 -16.10
N ALA A 35 -0.56 24.76 -15.33
CA ALA A 35 -1.14 26.11 -15.29
C ALA A 35 -0.69 26.94 -16.51
N ASN A 36 -1.18 26.53 -17.69
CA ASN A 36 -1.22 27.36 -18.90
C ASN A 36 -2.07 28.63 -18.62
N PRO A 37 -1.62 29.85 -18.96
CA PRO A 37 -2.20 31.09 -18.45
C PRO A 37 -3.36 31.60 -19.32
N GLU A 38 -4.42 30.82 -19.52
CA GLU A 38 -5.64 31.32 -20.17
C GLU A 38 -6.91 30.64 -19.62
N ALA A 39 -7.42 31.16 -18.53
CA ALA A 39 -8.84 31.01 -18.16
C ALA A 39 -9.28 32.22 -17.33
N SER A 40 -9.51 33.32 -18.03
CA SER A 40 -10.29 34.45 -17.55
C SER A 40 -11.75 34.00 -17.31
N VAL A 41 -12.04 33.39 -16.16
CA VAL A 41 -13.42 33.17 -15.71
C VAL A 41 -13.82 34.35 -14.84
N ASN A 42 -14.58 35.24 -15.46
CA ASN A 42 -15.21 36.42 -14.93
C ASN A 42 -16.18 36.04 -13.79
N VAL A 43 -15.75 36.14 -12.52
CA VAL A 43 -16.62 35.93 -11.35
C VAL A 43 -17.19 37.28 -10.89
N ALA A 44 -18.21 37.74 -11.61
CA ALA A 44 -19.14 38.72 -11.10
C ALA A 44 -20.53 38.28 -11.57
N THR A 45 -21.20 37.46 -10.75
CA THR A 45 -22.59 37.63 -10.30
C THR A 45 -22.96 36.37 -9.49
N GLU A 46 -23.66 36.60 -8.38
CA GLU A 46 -24.54 35.66 -7.67
C GLU A 46 -23.99 34.73 -6.57
N ALA A 47 -24.53 35.04 -5.37
CA ALA A 47 -24.86 34.16 -4.26
C ALA A 47 -23.69 33.43 -3.56
N THR A 48 -23.22 34.05 -2.49
CA THR A 48 -22.66 33.42 -1.28
C THR A 48 -21.89 32.12 -1.53
N VAL A 49 -20.80 32.23 -2.29
CA VAL A 49 -19.77 31.19 -2.33
C VAL A 49 -19.00 31.33 -1.03
N ILE A 50 -19.41 30.54 -0.03
CA ILE A 50 -18.52 30.09 1.04
C ILE A 50 -17.19 29.76 0.35
N PRO A 51 -16.04 30.30 0.78
CA PRO A 51 -14.75 29.93 0.19
C PRO A 51 -14.72 28.40 0.10
N PRO A 52 -14.32 27.79 -1.04
CA PRO A 52 -14.23 26.34 -1.11
C PRO A 52 -13.44 25.94 0.10
N VAL A 53 -14.09 25.14 0.95
CA VAL A 53 -13.53 24.69 2.22
C VAL A 53 -12.13 24.23 1.86
N ASN A 54 -11.13 24.92 2.40
CA ASN A 54 -9.77 24.49 2.28
C ASN A 54 -9.73 23.18 3.08
N GLU A 55 -10.06 22.06 2.42
CA GLU A 55 -9.69 20.72 2.85
C GLU A 55 -8.18 20.49 2.64
N GLY A 56 -7.40 21.57 2.53
CA GLY A 56 -6.04 21.57 3.02
C GLY A 56 -6.03 21.13 4.48
N GLN A 57 -5.45 19.96 4.71
CA GLN A 57 -5.06 19.43 6.03
C GLN A 57 -6.12 18.65 6.82
N LYS A 58 -6.68 17.59 6.21
CA LYS A 58 -7.02 16.39 7.00
C LYS A 58 -6.34 15.10 6.52
N SER A 59 -5.24 15.22 5.77
CA SER A 59 -4.60 14.06 5.14
C SER A 59 -3.09 14.21 5.15
N ALA A 60 -2.45 13.94 6.30
CA ALA A 60 -0.99 13.75 6.34
C ALA A 60 -0.49 12.80 7.42
N SER A 61 -1.33 12.26 8.33
CA SER A 61 -0.82 11.42 9.43
C SER A 61 -1.79 10.38 10.01
N GLN A 62 -3.02 10.24 9.52
CA GLN A 62 -3.82 9.08 9.86
C GLN A 62 -3.33 7.93 8.98
N ARG A 63 -2.24 7.31 9.41
CA ARG A 63 -1.65 6.11 8.82
C ARG A 63 -2.78 5.12 8.56
N ASP A 64 -3.17 4.98 7.29
CA ASP A 64 -4.20 4.04 6.86
C ASP A 64 -3.60 2.63 6.96
N ILE A 65 -3.47 2.15 8.20
CA ILE A 65 -2.95 0.84 8.56
C ILE A 65 -3.98 -0.26 8.29
N SER A 66 -5.23 0.11 8.01
CA SER A 66 -6.31 -0.81 7.70
C SER A 66 -5.95 -1.70 6.53
N GLU A 67 -5.54 -1.08 5.42
CA GLU A 67 -5.22 -1.78 4.18
C GLU A 67 -4.05 -2.77 4.32
N PRO A 68 -2.87 -2.39 4.88
CA PRO A 68 -1.79 -3.35 5.08
C PRO A 68 -2.14 -4.44 6.11
N LEU A 69 -2.97 -4.16 7.11
CA LEU A 69 -3.43 -5.18 8.06
C LEU A 69 -4.40 -6.19 7.42
N ILE A 70 -5.28 -5.73 6.53
CA ILE A 70 -6.18 -6.60 5.76
C ILE A 70 -5.37 -7.48 4.81
N GLU A 71 -4.39 -6.90 4.11
CA GLU A 71 -3.45 -7.61 3.24
C GLU A 71 -2.67 -8.69 4.01
N GLN A 72 -2.11 -8.35 5.17
CA GLN A 72 -1.40 -9.30 6.01
C GLN A 72 -2.31 -10.45 6.43
N ARG A 73 -3.53 -10.16 6.90
CA ARG A 73 -4.48 -11.19 7.32
C ARG A 73 -4.90 -12.11 6.17
N ARG A 74 -5.04 -11.56 4.96
CA ARG A 74 -5.33 -12.35 3.76
C ARG A 74 -4.18 -13.30 3.44
N GLN A 75 -2.94 -12.82 3.51
CA GLN A 75 -1.76 -13.65 3.28
C GLN A 75 -1.63 -14.78 4.31
N GLU A 76 -1.88 -14.49 5.58
CA GLU A 76 -1.93 -15.50 6.65
C GLU A 76 -2.95 -16.60 6.34
N GLN A 77 -4.17 -16.23 5.91
CA GLN A 77 -5.21 -17.20 5.54
C GLN A 77 -4.80 -18.09 4.36
N ILE A 78 -4.22 -17.49 3.31
CA ILE A 78 -3.73 -18.23 2.14
C ILE A 78 -2.62 -19.21 2.55
N PHE A 79 -1.69 -18.76 3.40
CA PHE A 79 -0.63 -19.60 3.92
C PHE A 79 -1.17 -20.79 4.72
N THR A 80 -2.11 -20.55 5.65
CA THR A 80 -2.73 -21.62 6.46
C THR A 80 -3.48 -22.62 5.59
N ALA A 81 -4.24 -22.16 4.59
CA ALA A 81 -4.95 -23.05 3.67
C ALA A 81 -3.97 -23.95 2.91
N ASN A 82 -2.89 -23.37 2.37
CA ASN A 82 -1.86 -24.13 1.66
C ASN A 82 -1.16 -25.15 2.58
N ALA A 83 -0.84 -24.75 3.82
CA ALA A 83 -0.22 -25.64 4.80
C ALA A 83 -1.13 -26.82 5.15
N SER A 84 -2.45 -26.60 5.28
CA SER A 84 -3.42 -27.66 5.53
C SER A 84 -3.46 -28.69 4.41
N VAL A 85 -3.40 -28.26 3.13
CA VAL A 85 -3.37 -29.17 1.99
C VAL A 85 -2.12 -30.05 2.02
N VAL A 86 -0.96 -29.44 2.28
CA VAL A 86 0.30 -30.18 2.40
C VAL A 86 0.27 -31.16 3.57
N GLN A 87 -0.32 -30.78 4.70
CA GLN A 87 -0.46 -31.66 5.86
C GLN A 87 -1.32 -32.88 5.55
N VAL A 88 -2.50 -32.69 4.95
CA VAL A 88 -3.38 -33.81 4.56
C VAL A 88 -2.70 -34.71 3.53
N ALA A 89 -1.99 -34.13 2.56
CA ALA A 89 -1.23 -34.91 1.59
C ALA A 89 -0.14 -35.77 2.26
N ASN A 90 0.60 -35.19 3.21
CA ASN A 90 1.63 -35.91 3.96
C ASN A 90 1.05 -37.03 4.82
N GLU A 91 -0.06 -36.77 5.51
CA GLU A 91 -0.75 -37.79 6.32
C GLU A 91 -1.31 -38.92 5.44
N THR A 92 -1.86 -38.58 4.28
CA THR A 92 -2.35 -39.56 3.31
C THR A 92 -1.20 -40.42 2.78
N ILE A 93 -0.08 -39.81 2.39
CA ILE A 93 1.11 -40.55 1.92
C ILE A 93 1.65 -41.46 3.04
N GLY A 94 1.76 -40.94 4.26
CA GLY A 94 2.18 -41.73 5.42
C GLY A 94 1.27 -42.94 5.66
N SER A 95 -0.05 -42.73 5.61
CA SER A 95 -1.03 -43.81 5.71
C SER A 95 -0.91 -44.85 4.59
N LEU A 96 -0.66 -44.44 3.34
CA LEU A 96 -0.49 -45.39 2.23
C LEU A 96 0.77 -46.26 2.43
N ILE A 97 1.87 -45.67 2.90
CA ILE A 97 3.12 -46.40 3.14
C ILE A 97 2.96 -47.40 4.30
N ASP A 98 2.25 -47.01 5.36
CA ASP A 98 2.07 -47.85 6.56
C ASP A 98 1.20 -49.09 6.29
N VAL A 99 0.31 -49.04 5.29
CA VAL A 99 -0.58 -50.15 4.90
C VAL A 99 0.14 -51.22 4.04
N GLU A 100 1.23 -50.87 3.34
CA GLU A 100 2.01 -51.83 2.54
C GLU A 100 3.11 -52.56 3.31
N SER A 101 3.35 -52.25 4.59
CA SER A 101 4.35 -52.96 5.43
C SER A 101 3.78 -54.18 6.15
#